data_AF-A0A074SF81-F1
#
_entry.id   AF-A0A074SF81-F1
#
_cell.length_a   1.000
_cell.length_b   1.000
_cell.length_c   1.000
_cell.angle_alpha   90.00
_cell.angle_beta   90.00
_cell.angle_gamma   90.00
#
_symmetry.space_group_name_H-M   'P 1'
#
loop_
_entity.id
_entity.type
_entity.pdbx_description
1 polymer ?
#
loop_
_entity_poly.entity_id
_entity_poly.type
_entity_poly.pdbx_seq_one_letter_code
_entity_poly.pdbx_strand_id
1 'polypeptide(L)'
;MSDLISHLPDLEWSLIEGKWRPSLDSVDPGPALDLVRNVVDGKLKLALESDLARQLLTLNHTGSLFTPDGTFNGRLDSYFPLGLELDDPTAELVRLAVAVACLHAFLQINWTGPDLDLNTLDILTIPTLPSTLLTNDILSAQAITELATGGEPAYHLAKLPELVRIAQIILSRSFDILQTGPWWNLRTHLIHQQLLDDPVPVPEHFWLSLAPLERLDDLDLVGRLKLEQGLLRHLFSQDRQAADLFVDAAKATKLQFQLTGALGKRTKFQTQDLTQLVLLAKSREDGSEDEAKINVPETMQLNDDTLLEQTEYTSSTDHSFTGVDPANQPALRPLDQCILLGMCLNVRNTSPLHGLTSEQMMPYISRVVSHPRNWSVHTMALLLRARLEST
;
A
#
# COMPACT_ATOMS: atom_id res chain seq x y z
N MET A 1 -25.90 16.11 -17.91
CA MET A 1 -25.05 15.58 -16.83
C MET A 1 -23.97 14.81 -17.56
N SER A 2 -22.70 15.20 -17.46
CA SER A 2 -21.64 14.59 -18.29
C SER A 2 -21.58 13.09 -18.01
N ASP A 3 -21.35 12.30 -19.05
CA ASP A 3 -21.24 10.84 -19.00
C ASP A 3 -20.23 10.38 -17.92
N LEU A 4 -19.17 11.16 -17.71
CA LEU A 4 -18.15 10.95 -16.67
C LEU A 4 -18.71 10.90 -15.24
N ILE A 5 -19.70 11.75 -14.90
CA ILE A 5 -20.22 11.87 -13.53
C ILE A 5 -20.90 10.57 -13.09
N SER A 6 -21.60 9.89 -14.00
CA SER A 6 -22.22 8.57 -13.71
C SER A 6 -21.20 7.49 -13.38
N HIS A 7 -19.95 7.64 -13.83
CA HIS A 7 -18.88 6.68 -13.66
C HIS A 7 -17.87 7.06 -12.57
N LEU A 8 -18.11 8.13 -11.80
CA LEU A 8 -17.23 8.55 -10.70
C LEU A 8 -16.92 7.43 -9.69
N PRO A 9 -17.88 6.59 -9.26
CA PRO A 9 -17.57 5.47 -8.36
C PRO A 9 -16.55 4.52 -8.98
N ASP A 10 -16.74 4.12 -10.25
CA ASP A 10 -15.80 3.21 -10.91
C ASP A 10 -14.42 3.84 -11.09
N LEU A 11 -14.33 5.15 -11.34
CA LEU A 11 -13.07 5.87 -11.45
C LEU A 11 -12.30 5.91 -10.12
N GLU A 12 -12.96 6.24 -9.01
CA GLU A 12 -12.30 6.31 -7.70
C GLU A 12 -11.89 4.92 -7.19
N TRP A 13 -12.72 3.90 -7.42
CA TRP A 13 -12.40 2.53 -7.04
C TRP A 13 -11.29 1.93 -7.92
N SER A 14 -11.24 2.29 -9.20
CA SER A 14 -10.12 1.92 -10.08
C SER A 14 -8.77 2.42 -9.55
N LEU A 15 -8.74 3.62 -8.97
CA LEU A 15 -7.54 4.16 -8.30
C LEU A 15 -7.16 3.33 -7.06
N ILE A 16 -8.13 2.99 -6.20
CA ILE A 16 -7.87 2.19 -4.98
C ILE A 16 -7.32 0.80 -5.32
N GLU A 17 -7.88 0.18 -6.35
CA GLU A 17 -7.51 -1.16 -6.80
C GLU A 17 -6.23 -1.19 -7.63
N GLY A 18 -5.91 -0.09 -8.30
CA GLY A 18 -4.86 -0.03 -9.32
C GLY A 18 -5.23 -0.84 -10.56
N LYS A 19 -6.53 -0.87 -10.91
CA LYS A 19 -7.07 -1.66 -12.02
C LYS A 19 -8.12 -0.86 -12.78
N TRP A 20 -8.01 -0.86 -14.10
CA TRP A 20 -9.01 -0.22 -14.96
C TRP A 20 -10.27 -1.08 -15.04
N ARG A 21 -11.43 -0.51 -14.71
CA ARG A 21 -12.72 -1.21 -14.77
C ARG A 21 -13.30 -1.19 -16.19
N PRO A 22 -13.79 -2.32 -16.73
CA PRO A 22 -14.33 -2.38 -18.10
C PRO A 22 -15.51 -1.45 -18.36
N SER A 23 -16.27 -1.08 -17.32
CA SER A 23 -17.37 -0.10 -17.42
C SER A 23 -16.90 1.28 -17.86
N LEU A 24 -15.60 1.58 -17.72
CA LEU A 24 -15.00 2.86 -18.11
C LEU A 24 -14.64 2.93 -19.59
N ASP A 25 -14.64 1.79 -20.30
CA ASP A 25 -14.28 1.74 -21.73
C ASP A 25 -15.34 2.40 -22.63
N SER A 26 -16.57 2.56 -22.13
CA SER A 26 -17.65 3.24 -22.83
C SER A 26 -17.70 4.75 -22.59
N VAL A 27 -16.90 5.28 -21.66
CA VAL A 27 -16.93 6.69 -21.28
C VAL A 27 -16.23 7.52 -22.35
N ASP A 28 -16.84 8.63 -22.74
CA ASP A 28 -16.25 9.56 -23.71
C ASP A 28 -14.85 10.03 -23.25
N PRO A 29 -13.84 10.00 -24.14
CA PRO A 29 -12.48 10.40 -23.79
C PRO A 29 -12.43 11.88 -23.42
N GLY A 30 -11.67 12.20 -22.39
CA GLY A 30 -11.47 13.57 -21.94
C GLY A 30 -10.33 13.70 -20.95
N PRO A 31 -9.86 14.94 -20.68
CA PRO A 31 -8.63 15.16 -19.92
C PRO A 31 -8.64 14.54 -18.51
N ALA A 32 -9.78 14.56 -17.82
CA ALA A 32 -9.93 13.95 -16.49
C ALA A 32 -9.89 12.42 -16.54
N LEU A 33 -10.53 11.80 -17.55
CA LEU A 33 -10.50 10.35 -17.75
C LEU A 33 -9.08 9.87 -18.09
N ASP A 34 -8.41 10.59 -18.98
CA ASP A 34 -7.03 10.30 -19.39
C ASP A 34 -6.05 10.43 -18.22
N LEU A 35 -6.25 11.42 -17.34
CA LEU A 35 -5.48 11.57 -16.11
C LEU A 35 -5.63 10.32 -15.22
N VAL A 36 -6.85 9.90 -14.91
CA VAL A 36 -7.10 8.70 -14.08
C VAL A 36 -6.50 7.46 -14.75
N ARG A 37 -6.69 7.31 -16.06
CA ARG A 37 -6.12 6.19 -16.83
C ARG A 37 -4.60 6.15 -16.75
N ASN A 38 -3.93 7.29 -16.91
CA ASN A 38 -2.48 7.38 -16.78
C ASN A 38 -2.01 6.99 -15.38
N VAL A 39 -2.74 7.36 -14.33
CA VAL A 39 -2.41 6.96 -12.95
C VAL A 39 -2.57 5.46 -12.75
N VAL A 40 -3.67 4.87 -13.21
CA VAL A 40 -3.95 3.43 -13.12
C VAL A 40 -2.92 2.61 -13.91
N ASP A 41 -2.54 3.07 -15.11
CA ASP A 41 -1.53 2.44 -15.96
C ASP A 41 -0.08 2.62 -15.43
N GLY A 42 0.13 3.39 -14.35
CA GLY A 42 1.46 3.70 -13.82
C GLY A 42 2.28 4.69 -14.68
N LYS A 43 1.63 5.42 -15.60
CA LYS A 43 2.24 6.48 -16.42
C LYS A 43 2.27 7.81 -15.64
N LEU A 44 2.95 7.79 -14.50
CA LEU A 44 2.88 8.84 -13.48
C LEU A 44 3.41 10.19 -13.96
N LYS A 45 4.48 10.20 -14.76
CA LYS A 45 5.00 11.44 -15.38
C LYS A 45 3.96 12.10 -16.28
N LEU A 46 3.31 11.32 -17.16
CA LEU A 46 2.27 11.84 -18.05
C LEU A 46 1.05 12.36 -17.28
N ALA A 47 0.69 11.71 -16.18
CA ALA A 47 -0.37 12.18 -15.29
C ALA A 47 -0.02 13.55 -14.66
N LEU A 48 1.18 13.67 -14.07
CA LEU A 48 1.62 14.88 -13.38
C LEU A 48 1.97 16.05 -14.32
N GLU A 49 2.35 15.78 -15.57
CA GLU A 49 2.61 16.80 -16.59
C GLU A 49 1.34 17.25 -17.35
N SER A 50 0.19 16.63 -17.08
CA SER A 50 -1.08 17.00 -17.72
C SER A 50 -1.50 18.44 -17.41
N ASP A 51 -2.25 19.07 -18.32
CA ASP A 51 -2.72 20.44 -18.15
C ASP A 51 -3.56 20.62 -16.88
N LEU A 52 -4.39 19.62 -16.55
CA LEU A 52 -5.20 19.62 -15.32
C LEU A 52 -4.34 19.52 -14.06
N ALA A 53 -3.28 18.70 -14.08
CA ALA A 53 -2.34 18.63 -12.96
C ALA A 53 -1.60 19.96 -12.79
N ARG A 54 -1.12 20.57 -13.88
CA ARG A 54 -0.44 21.87 -13.85
C ARG A 54 -1.35 23.02 -13.40
N GLN A 55 -2.62 23.01 -13.79
CA GLN A 55 -3.63 23.95 -13.31
C GLN A 55 -3.83 23.79 -11.80
N LEU A 56 -4.01 22.56 -11.31
CA LEU A 56 -4.17 22.27 -9.89
C LEU A 56 -2.94 22.68 -9.07
N LEU A 57 -1.74 22.44 -9.61
CA LEU A 57 -0.45 22.75 -9.01
C LEU A 57 0.05 24.16 -9.32
N THR A 58 -0.85 25.07 -9.70
CA THR A 58 -0.53 26.49 -9.85
C THR A 58 -0.45 27.16 -8.48
N LEU A 59 0.72 27.74 -8.19
CA LEU A 59 0.98 28.42 -6.93
C LEU A 59 0.39 29.84 -6.93
N ASN A 60 -0.15 30.27 -5.79
CA ASN A 60 -0.58 31.64 -5.54
C ASN A 60 0.47 32.43 -4.75
N HIS A 61 0.37 33.77 -4.76
CA HIS A 61 1.23 34.65 -3.95
C HIS A 61 2.74 34.39 -4.14
N THR A 62 3.15 33.98 -5.33
CA THR A 62 4.53 33.49 -5.54
C THR A 62 5.59 34.57 -5.42
N GLY A 63 5.23 35.84 -5.64
CA GLY A 63 6.12 36.98 -5.37
C GLY A 63 6.54 37.14 -3.90
N SER A 64 5.82 36.52 -2.96
CA SER A 64 6.15 36.52 -1.52
C SER A 64 6.61 35.15 -1.01
N LEU A 65 7.01 34.22 -1.89
CA LEU A 65 7.52 32.89 -1.51
C LEU A 65 8.70 32.96 -0.55
N PHE A 66 9.51 34.02 -0.65
CA PHE A 66 10.68 34.22 0.18
C PHE A 66 10.52 35.47 1.03
N THR A 67 10.97 35.37 2.27
CA THR A 67 11.13 36.53 3.15
C THR A 67 12.29 37.41 2.65
N PRO A 68 12.42 38.66 3.14
CA PRO A 68 13.53 39.54 2.74
C PRO A 68 14.93 38.99 3.07
N ASP A 69 15.04 38.11 4.07
CA ASP A 69 16.26 37.38 4.45
C ASP A 69 16.53 36.14 3.57
N GLY A 70 15.65 35.82 2.63
CA GLY A 70 15.83 34.74 1.66
C GLY A 70 15.38 33.36 2.15
N THR A 71 14.68 33.27 3.29
CA THR A 71 14.10 32.02 3.79
C THR A 71 12.70 31.79 3.22
N PHE A 72 12.26 30.53 3.18
CA PHE A 72 10.92 30.18 2.68
C PHE A 72 9.85 30.78 3.61
N ASN A 73 8.91 31.52 3.04
CA ASN A 73 7.94 32.29 3.81
C ASN A 73 6.71 31.44 4.14
N GLY A 74 6.63 30.90 5.35
CA GLY A 74 5.47 30.14 5.81
C GLY A 74 5.46 28.69 5.33
N ARG A 75 4.26 28.14 5.15
CA ARG A 75 4.05 26.72 4.81
C ARG A 75 3.62 26.56 3.35
N LEU A 76 3.98 25.44 2.74
CA LEU A 76 3.64 25.09 1.37
C LEU A 76 2.13 25.14 1.12
N ASP A 77 1.31 24.64 2.06
CA ASP A 77 -0.16 24.62 1.97
C ASP A 77 -0.78 25.99 1.64
N SER A 78 -0.21 27.08 2.15
CA SER A 78 -0.69 28.45 1.92
C SER A 78 -0.54 28.93 0.47
N TYR A 79 0.35 28.30 -0.30
CA TYR A 79 0.62 28.64 -1.70
C TYR A 79 -0.21 27.81 -2.69
N PHE A 80 -0.85 26.72 -2.25
CA PHE A 80 -1.66 25.87 -3.11
C PHE A 80 -3.17 26.21 -2.98
N PRO A 81 -3.72 27.03 -3.89
CA PRO A 81 -5.17 27.28 -3.91
C PRO A 81 -5.96 26.03 -4.28
N LEU A 82 -5.36 25.10 -5.04
CA LEU A 82 -5.99 23.89 -5.57
C LEU A 82 -7.26 24.18 -6.41
N GLY A 83 -7.25 25.32 -7.11
CA GLY A 83 -8.35 25.77 -7.95
C GLY A 83 -8.35 25.07 -9.31
N LEU A 84 -9.53 24.67 -9.76
CA LEU A 84 -9.76 24.06 -11.08
C LEU A 84 -10.97 24.72 -11.72
N GLU A 85 -10.89 25.00 -13.02
CA GLU A 85 -12.00 25.52 -13.82
C GLU A 85 -12.87 24.37 -14.35
N LEU A 86 -13.39 23.56 -13.42
CA LEU A 86 -14.22 22.37 -13.69
C LEU A 86 -15.45 22.37 -12.78
N ASP A 87 -16.42 21.52 -13.10
CA ASP A 87 -17.52 21.22 -12.17
C ASP A 87 -17.01 20.50 -10.92
N ASP A 88 -17.65 20.74 -9.77
CA ASP A 88 -17.19 20.25 -8.46
C ASP A 88 -16.86 18.74 -8.43
N PRO A 89 -17.69 17.82 -8.99
CA PRO A 89 -17.38 16.39 -9.02
C PRO A 89 -16.11 16.05 -9.80
N THR A 90 -15.94 16.63 -11.00
CA THR A 90 -14.75 16.41 -11.82
C THR A 90 -13.52 17.03 -11.16
N ALA A 91 -13.66 18.19 -10.52
CA ALA A 91 -12.58 18.82 -9.77
C ALA A 91 -12.11 17.96 -8.58
N GLU A 92 -13.03 17.33 -7.84
CA GLU A 92 -12.68 16.37 -6.78
C GLU A 92 -11.92 15.15 -7.34
N LEU A 93 -12.37 14.60 -8.48
CA LEU A 93 -11.69 13.49 -9.14
C LEU A 93 -10.26 13.84 -9.56
N VAL A 94 -10.08 15.02 -10.17
CA VAL A 94 -8.75 15.50 -10.59
C VAL A 94 -7.85 15.70 -9.37
N ARG A 95 -8.35 16.30 -8.29
CA ARG A 95 -7.60 16.41 -7.02
C ARG A 95 -7.16 15.04 -6.52
N LEU A 96 -8.08 14.09 -6.47
CA LEU A 96 -7.78 12.73 -6.02
C LEU A 96 -6.69 12.09 -6.92
N ALA A 97 -6.89 12.10 -8.23
CA ALA A 97 -5.98 11.48 -9.19
C ALA A 97 -4.56 12.09 -9.13
N VAL A 98 -4.43 13.41 -9.00
CA VAL A 98 -3.11 14.07 -8.86
C VAL A 98 -2.45 13.69 -7.53
N ALA A 99 -3.21 13.66 -6.42
CA ALA A 99 -2.66 13.22 -5.14
C ALA A 99 -2.14 11.77 -5.20
N VAL A 100 -2.91 10.87 -5.83
CA VAL A 100 -2.49 9.48 -6.06
C VAL A 100 -1.24 9.41 -6.93
N ALA A 101 -1.19 10.19 -8.00
CA ALA A 101 -0.04 10.27 -8.89
C ALA A 101 1.23 10.71 -8.14
N CYS A 102 1.13 11.72 -7.27
CA CYS A 102 2.23 12.19 -6.43
C CYS A 102 2.72 11.09 -5.48
N LEU A 103 1.80 10.40 -4.78
CA LEU A 103 2.17 9.30 -3.87
C LEU A 103 2.85 8.15 -4.61
N HIS A 104 2.26 7.69 -5.71
CA HIS A 104 2.84 6.61 -6.51
C HIS A 104 4.20 7.01 -7.11
N ALA A 105 4.37 8.28 -7.53
CA ALA A 105 5.63 8.74 -8.09
C ALA A 105 6.73 8.74 -7.01
N PHE A 106 6.40 9.19 -5.79
CA PHE A 106 7.31 9.11 -4.66
C PHE A 106 7.72 7.66 -4.33
N LEU A 107 6.74 6.74 -4.28
CA LEU A 107 6.99 5.32 -4.05
C LEU A 107 7.89 4.71 -5.13
N GLN A 108 7.64 5.04 -6.39
CA GLN A 108 8.45 4.55 -7.51
C GLN A 108 9.89 5.04 -7.40
N ILE A 109 10.09 6.33 -7.13
CA ILE A 109 11.43 6.94 -7.06
C ILE A 109 12.24 6.41 -5.87
N ASN A 110 11.60 6.17 -4.73
CA ASN A 110 12.32 5.87 -3.49
C ASN A 110 12.37 4.38 -3.14
N TRP A 111 11.35 3.58 -3.48
CA TRP A 111 11.20 2.22 -2.96
C TRP A 111 11.11 1.12 -4.01
N THR A 112 10.34 1.32 -5.08
CA THR A 112 10.05 0.21 -6.02
C THR A 112 10.89 0.27 -7.30
N GLY A 113 11.24 1.45 -7.78
CA GLY A 113 11.76 1.65 -9.13
C GLY A 113 10.72 1.28 -10.21
N PRO A 114 11.10 1.36 -11.51
CA PRO A 114 12.37 1.89 -12.03
C PRO A 114 12.46 3.42 -11.87
N ASP A 115 13.64 3.99 -12.14
CA ASP A 115 13.86 5.44 -12.08
C ASP A 115 12.81 6.20 -12.91
N LEU A 116 12.23 7.24 -12.29
CA LEU A 116 11.29 8.15 -12.93
C LEU A 116 11.99 9.49 -13.14
N ASP A 117 12.20 9.85 -14.40
CA ASP A 117 12.76 11.15 -14.79
C ASP A 117 11.71 12.25 -14.61
N LEU A 118 11.52 12.68 -13.36
CA LEU A 118 10.57 13.70 -12.95
C LEU A 118 11.31 14.79 -12.17
N ASN A 119 10.95 16.04 -12.43
CA ASN A 119 11.42 17.20 -11.70
C ASN A 119 10.21 18.01 -11.24
N THR A 120 10.09 18.24 -9.93
CA THR A 120 8.89 18.86 -9.36
C THR A 120 8.69 20.29 -9.85
N LEU A 121 9.76 21.03 -10.15
CA LEU A 121 9.63 22.39 -10.69
C LEU A 121 9.02 22.43 -12.09
N ASP A 122 9.09 21.35 -12.87
CA ASP A 122 8.53 21.28 -14.22
C ASP A 122 7.01 21.01 -14.23
N ILE A 123 6.47 20.56 -13.09
CA ILE A 123 5.03 20.34 -12.90
C ILE A 123 4.35 21.47 -12.10
N LEU A 124 5.11 22.29 -11.37
CA LEU A 124 4.60 23.46 -10.66
C LEU A 124 4.46 24.65 -11.61
N THR A 125 3.29 25.29 -11.60
CA THR A 125 3.10 26.56 -12.32
C THR A 125 3.33 27.73 -11.37
N ILE A 126 4.28 28.61 -11.70
CA ILE A 126 4.65 29.78 -10.90
C ILE A 126 4.29 31.06 -11.68
N PRO A 127 3.11 31.67 -11.44
CA PRO A 127 2.61 32.77 -12.26
C PRO A 127 3.44 34.05 -12.13
N THR A 128 3.94 34.34 -10.93
CA THR A 128 4.79 35.51 -10.65
C THR A 128 6.14 35.07 -10.15
N LEU A 129 7.22 35.47 -10.83
CA LEU A 129 8.56 35.03 -10.43
C LEU A 129 8.92 35.63 -9.05
N PRO A 130 9.33 34.80 -8.06
CA PRO A 130 9.81 35.30 -6.78
C PRO A 130 11.10 36.12 -6.90
N SER A 131 11.39 36.91 -5.86
CA SER A 131 12.64 37.68 -5.74
C SER A 131 13.89 36.80 -5.71
N THR A 132 13.79 35.63 -5.08
CA THR A 132 14.81 34.57 -5.06
C THR A 132 14.33 33.41 -5.92
N LEU A 133 15.21 32.80 -6.72
CA LEU A 133 14.84 31.65 -7.54
C LEU A 133 14.48 30.43 -6.67
N LEU A 134 13.31 29.85 -6.88
CA LEU A 134 12.94 28.57 -6.28
C LEU A 134 13.75 27.46 -6.94
N THR A 135 14.53 26.72 -6.15
CA THR A 135 15.30 25.55 -6.59
C THR A 135 14.72 24.27 -5.98
N ASN A 136 15.05 23.12 -6.57
CA ASN A 136 14.66 21.81 -6.03
C ASN A 136 15.16 21.63 -4.59
N ASP A 137 16.42 22.00 -4.31
CA ASP A 137 17.00 21.86 -2.97
C ASP A 137 16.22 22.63 -1.90
N ILE A 138 15.77 23.84 -2.22
CA ILE A 138 14.96 24.68 -1.32
C ILE A 138 13.59 24.04 -1.09
N LEU A 139 12.94 23.60 -2.17
CA LEU A 139 11.61 22.99 -2.10
C LEU A 139 11.63 21.68 -1.30
N SER A 140 12.62 20.82 -1.58
CA SER A 140 12.82 19.56 -0.85
C SER A 140 13.19 19.81 0.61
N ALA A 141 14.06 20.79 0.93
CA ALA A 141 14.37 21.13 2.33
C ALA A 141 13.14 21.63 3.09
N GLN A 142 12.30 22.45 2.44
CA GLN A 142 11.04 22.91 3.02
C GLN A 142 10.07 21.73 3.24
N ALA A 143 9.93 20.85 2.26
CA ALA A 143 9.08 19.67 2.37
C ALA A 143 9.53 18.72 3.48
N ILE A 144 10.83 18.44 3.61
CA ILE A 144 11.40 17.62 4.70
C ILE A 144 11.07 18.25 6.06
N THR A 145 11.23 19.57 6.17
CA THR A 145 10.93 20.31 7.40
C THR A 145 9.45 20.22 7.76
N GLU A 146 8.55 20.33 6.78
CA GLU A 146 7.10 20.20 7.00
C GLU A 146 6.62 18.77 7.21
N LEU A 147 7.35 17.78 6.71
CA LEU A 147 7.08 16.36 6.95
C LEU A 147 7.55 15.91 8.32
N ALA A 148 8.43 16.66 9.01
CA ALA A 148 8.72 16.39 10.41
C ALA A 148 7.44 16.54 11.25
N THR A 149 7.17 15.60 12.15
CA THR A 149 5.93 15.57 12.94
C THR A 149 6.20 14.94 14.30
N GLY A 150 5.55 15.43 15.35
CA GLY A 150 5.69 14.86 16.70
C GLY A 150 7.08 14.99 17.33
N GLY A 151 7.96 15.84 16.78
CA GLY A 151 9.36 15.92 17.17
C GLY A 151 10.28 14.99 16.36
N GLU A 152 9.71 14.11 15.55
CA GLU A 152 10.44 13.17 14.71
C GLU A 152 10.78 13.81 13.35
N PRO A 153 12.06 13.80 12.94
CA PRO A 153 12.47 14.31 11.64
C PRO A 153 12.05 13.34 10.52
N ALA A 154 11.81 13.90 9.34
CA ALA A 154 11.66 13.11 8.12
C ALA A 154 13.04 12.77 7.51
N TYR A 155 13.14 11.60 6.87
CA TYR A 155 14.37 11.12 6.26
C TYR A 155 14.90 12.07 5.18
N HIS A 156 16.01 12.73 5.50
CA HIS A 156 16.56 13.84 4.70
C HIS A 156 17.15 13.43 3.34
N LEU A 157 17.37 12.12 3.08
CA LEU A 157 17.86 11.62 1.79
C LEU A 157 16.72 11.12 0.88
N ALA A 158 15.46 11.31 1.27
CA ALA A 158 14.34 11.04 0.38
C ALA A 158 14.40 11.94 -0.85
N LYS A 159 14.19 11.34 -2.02
CA LYS A 159 14.14 12.06 -3.30
C LYS A 159 12.73 12.57 -3.55
N LEU A 160 12.62 13.83 -3.95
CA LEU A 160 11.36 14.55 -4.18
C LEU A 160 10.34 14.40 -3.03
N PRO A 161 10.72 14.65 -1.76
CA PRO A 161 9.84 14.52 -0.60
C PRO A 161 8.60 15.44 -0.71
N GLU A 162 8.71 16.52 -1.46
CA GLU A 162 7.60 17.42 -1.75
C GLU A 162 6.41 16.72 -2.44
N LEU A 163 6.59 15.59 -3.13
CA LEU A 163 5.47 14.82 -3.69
C LEU A 163 4.53 14.28 -2.61
N VAL A 164 5.08 13.74 -1.50
CA VAL A 164 4.27 13.31 -0.35
C VAL A 164 3.58 14.51 0.28
N ARG A 165 4.29 15.64 0.40
CA ARG A 165 3.73 16.86 1.00
C ARG A 165 2.61 17.45 0.16
N ILE A 166 2.75 17.49 -1.16
CA ILE A 166 1.71 17.92 -2.11
C ILE A 166 0.49 17.00 -2.01
N ALA A 167 0.68 15.69 -1.94
CA ALA A 167 -0.43 14.75 -1.74
C ALA A 167 -1.17 15.01 -0.42
N GLN A 168 -0.46 15.26 0.70
CA GLN A 168 -1.09 15.66 1.96
C GLN A 168 -1.89 16.96 1.84
N ILE A 169 -1.34 17.97 1.14
CA ILE A 169 -2.01 19.26 0.94
C ILE A 169 -3.30 19.06 0.14
N ILE A 170 -3.27 18.27 -0.95
CA ILE A 170 -4.44 17.98 -1.76
C ILE A 170 -5.48 17.20 -0.96
N LEU A 171 -5.07 16.16 -0.24
CA LEU A 171 -5.97 15.29 0.52
C LEU A 171 -6.49 15.91 1.82
N SER A 172 -5.92 17.04 2.25
CA SER A 172 -6.43 17.83 3.38
C SER A 172 -7.72 18.59 3.05
N ARG A 173 -8.06 18.73 1.76
CA ARG A 173 -9.36 19.25 1.32
C ARG A 173 -10.44 18.20 1.55
N SER A 174 -11.66 18.64 1.86
CA SER A 174 -12.80 17.72 1.94
C SER A 174 -13.09 17.11 0.58
N PHE A 175 -13.45 15.82 0.59
CA PHE A 175 -14.06 15.12 -0.53
C PHE A 175 -15.50 14.85 -0.12
N ASP A 176 -16.42 15.67 -0.60
CA ASP A 176 -17.83 15.59 -0.24
C ASP A 176 -18.59 14.66 -1.19
N ILE A 177 -18.02 14.40 -2.37
CA ILE A 177 -18.61 13.56 -3.42
C ILE A 177 -17.91 12.19 -3.47
N LEU A 178 -16.57 12.19 -3.48
CA LEU A 178 -15.79 10.95 -3.54
C LEU A 178 -15.61 10.31 -2.16
N GLN A 179 -15.88 9.02 -2.06
CA GLN A 179 -15.84 8.28 -0.79
C GLN A 179 -14.43 7.86 -0.40
N THR A 180 -13.53 7.71 -1.37
CA THR A 180 -12.19 7.13 -1.18
C THR A 180 -11.13 8.12 -0.66
N GLY A 181 -11.45 9.41 -0.53
CA GLY A 181 -10.53 10.43 0.01
C GLY A 181 -9.90 10.04 1.37
N PRO A 182 -10.69 9.65 2.38
CA PRO A 182 -10.19 9.11 3.65
C PRO A 182 -9.26 7.90 3.50
N TRP A 183 -9.53 7.00 2.55
CA TRP A 183 -8.68 5.83 2.29
C TRP A 183 -7.32 6.25 1.70
N TRP A 184 -7.31 7.22 0.79
CA TRP A 184 -6.05 7.77 0.28
C TRP A 184 -5.29 8.57 1.34
N ASN A 185 -5.99 9.22 2.27
CA ASN A 185 -5.37 9.75 3.48
C ASN A 185 -4.72 8.65 4.33
N LEU A 186 -5.34 7.48 4.49
CA LEU A 186 -4.71 6.32 5.16
C LEU A 186 -3.41 5.88 4.49
N ARG A 187 -3.41 5.73 3.16
CA ARG A 187 -2.20 5.37 2.40
C ARG A 187 -1.12 6.44 2.51
N THR A 188 -1.52 7.71 2.49
CA THR A 188 -0.59 8.84 2.66
C THR A 188 0.07 8.81 4.05
N HIS A 189 -0.69 8.52 5.10
CA HIS A 189 -0.14 8.36 6.45
C HIS A 189 0.80 7.16 6.53
N LEU A 190 0.45 6.00 5.97
CA LEU A 190 1.35 4.85 5.93
C LEU A 190 2.72 5.22 5.32
N ILE A 191 2.72 5.93 4.20
CA ILE A 191 3.94 6.35 3.51
C ILE A 191 4.71 7.38 4.33
N HIS A 192 4.02 8.39 4.85
CA HIS A 192 4.63 9.45 5.65
C HIS A 192 5.24 8.91 6.94
N GLN A 193 4.58 7.97 7.63
CA GLN A 193 5.08 7.38 8.87
C GLN A 193 6.30 6.48 8.64
N GLN A 194 6.46 5.89 7.45
CA GLN A 194 7.67 5.16 7.05
C GLN A 194 8.84 6.09 6.68
N LEU A 195 8.57 7.38 6.49
CA LEU A 195 9.59 8.40 6.22
C LEU A 195 10.18 9.01 7.49
N LEU A 196 9.49 8.89 8.63
CA LEU A 196 9.97 9.38 9.92
C LEU A 196 10.99 8.43 10.53
N ASP A 197 11.91 8.95 11.34
CA ASP A 197 12.85 8.14 12.11
C ASP A 197 12.09 7.17 13.06
N ASP A 198 11.09 7.69 13.78
CA ASP A 198 10.15 6.90 14.57
C ASP A 198 8.68 7.25 14.21
N PRO A 199 7.77 6.25 14.12
CA PRO A 199 6.36 6.51 13.82
C PRO A 199 5.63 7.29 14.92
N VAL A 200 4.83 8.27 14.52
CA VAL A 200 4.00 9.11 15.39
C VAL A 200 2.52 8.76 15.22
N PRO A 201 1.82 8.32 16.30
CA PRO A 201 0.43 7.93 16.23
C PRO A 201 -0.50 9.04 15.70
N VAL A 202 -1.44 8.63 14.85
CA VAL A 202 -2.50 9.52 14.30
C VAL A 202 -3.65 9.73 15.31
N PRO A 203 -4.31 10.89 15.28
CA PRO A 203 -5.40 11.22 16.21
C PRO A 203 -6.70 10.42 15.94
N GLU A 204 -7.58 10.32 16.93
CA GLU A 204 -8.74 9.42 16.86
C GLU A 204 -9.74 9.76 15.74
N HIS A 205 -9.93 11.06 15.43
CA HIS A 205 -10.84 11.50 14.37
C HIS A 205 -10.44 11.00 12.99
N PHE A 206 -9.15 10.69 12.77
CA PHE A 206 -8.69 10.08 11.54
C PHE A 206 -9.33 8.69 11.34
N TRP A 207 -9.38 7.87 12.39
CA TRP A 207 -9.99 6.54 12.30
C TRP A 207 -11.50 6.61 12.08
N LEU A 208 -12.18 7.58 12.70
CA LEU A 208 -13.61 7.81 12.50
C LEU A 208 -13.95 8.14 11.04
N SER A 209 -13.04 8.82 10.31
CA SER A 209 -13.25 9.15 8.89
C SER A 209 -13.31 7.92 7.98
N LEU A 210 -12.76 6.77 8.41
CA LEU A 210 -12.76 5.52 7.65
C LEU A 210 -14.01 4.67 7.91
N ALA A 211 -14.78 4.96 8.97
CA ALA A 211 -15.92 4.14 9.39
C ALA A 211 -16.99 3.90 8.30
N PRO A 212 -17.31 4.86 7.40
CA PRO A 212 -18.24 4.61 6.29
C PRO A 212 -17.75 3.52 5.32
N LEU A 213 -16.43 3.45 5.09
CA LEU A 213 -15.80 2.52 4.16
C LEU A 213 -15.74 1.08 4.70
N GLU A 214 -16.00 0.88 5.99
CA GLU A 214 -16.07 -0.45 6.59
C GLU A 214 -17.38 -1.18 6.28
N ARG A 215 -18.36 -0.48 5.67
CA ARG A 215 -19.71 -0.99 5.37
C ARG A 215 -19.97 -1.11 3.86
N LEU A 216 -18.91 -1.20 3.06
CA LEU A 216 -19.04 -1.43 1.62
C LEU A 216 -19.59 -2.84 1.37
N ASP A 217 -20.32 -3.00 0.26
CA ASP A 217 -20.86 -4.30 -0.16
C ASP A 217 -19.77 -5.25 -0.68
N ASP A 218 -18.68 -4.69 -1.20
CA ASP A 218 -17.54 -5.46 -1.71
C ASP A 218 -16.65 -5.96 -0.56
N LEU A 219 -16.72 -7.26 -0.34
CA LEU A 219 -15.99 -7.97 0.71
C LEU A 219 -14.47 -7.87 0.59
N ASP A 220 -13.94 -7.83 -0.64
CA ASP A 220 -12.51 -7.78 -0.89
C ASP A 220 -11.98 -6.35 -0.65
N LEU A 221 -12.78 -5.32 -0.97
CA LEU A 221 -12.47 -3.93 -0.58
C LEU A 221 -12.48 -3.76 0.93
N VAL A 222 -13.50 -4.25 1.64
CA VAL A 222 -13.53 -4.19 3.11
C VAL A 222 -12.33 -4.92 3.72
N GLY A 223 -11.98 -6.10 3.20
CA GLY A 223 -10.80 -6.84 3.62
C GLY A 223 -9.49 -6.07 3.41
N ARG A 224 -9.34 -5.40 2.27
CA ARG A 224 -8.17 -4.56 1.97
C ARG A 224 -8.09 -3.35 2.90
N LEU A 225 -9.20 -2.66 3.15
CA LEU A 225 -9.22 -1.52 4.07
C LEU A 225 -8.78 -1.95 5.47
N LYS A 226 -9.35 -3.05 5.98
CA LYS A 226 -9.01 -3.59 7.31
C LYS A 226 -7.54 -3.99 7.42
N LEU A 227 -6.99 -4.58 6.36
CA LEU A 227 -5.57 -4.89 6.27
C LEU A 227 -4.72 -3.62 6.34
N GLU A 228 -5.02 -2.58 5.54
CA GLU A 228 -4.28 -1.32 5.53
C GLU A 228 -4.38 -0.57 6.88
N GLN A 229 -5.56 -0.57 7.52
CA GLN A 229 -5.74 -0.07 8.89
C GLN A 229 -4.87 -0.85 9.88
N GLY A 230 -4.85 -2.18 9.78
CA GLY A 230 -4.06 -3.06 10.64
C GLY A 230 -2.56 -2.83 10.48
N LEU A 231 -2.08 -2.61 9.26
CA LEU A 231 -0.68 -2.28 8.97
C LEU A 231 -0.28 -0.93 9.59
N LEU A 232 -1.15 0.09 9.56
CA LEU A 232 -0.84 1.36 10.18
C LEU A 232 -0.81 1.25 11.72
N ARG A 233 -1.75 0.51 12.31
CA ARG A 233 -1.76 0.21 13.76
C ARG A 233 -0.51 -0.58 14.18
N HIS A 234 -0.09 -1.54 13.36
CA HIS A 234 1.12 -2.34 13.56
C HIS A 234 2.38 -1.47 13.52
N LEU A 235 2.46 -0.51 12.61
CA LEU A 235 3.56 0.46 12.54
C LEU A 235 3.70 1.27 13.85
N PHE A 236 2.58 1.61 14.49
CA PHE A 236 2.55 2.27 15.79
C PHE A 236 2.74 1.34 16.99
N SER A 237 3.12 0.07 16.78
CA SER A 237 3.22 -0.96 17.83
C SER A 237 1.93 -1.17 18.63
N GLN A 238 0.77 -0.92 18.01
CA GLN A 238 -0.55 -1.18 18.60
C GLN A 238 -1.00 -2.61 18.28
N ASP A 239 -0.17 -3.59 18.64
CA ASP A 239 -0.24 -4.97 18.11
C ASP A 239 -1.57 -5.67 18.37
N ARG A 240 -2.23 -5.37 19.50
CA ARG A 240 -3.57 -5.92 19.79
C ARG A 240 -4.60 -5.46 18.77
N GLN A 241 -4.64 -4.16 18.48
CA GLN A 241 -5.59 -3.58 17.53
C GLN A 241 -5.28 -4.02 16.11
N ALA A 242 -3.99 -4.13 15.77
CA ALA A 242 -3.55 -4.68 14.49
C ALA A 242 -4.01 -6.14 14.32
N ALA A 243 -3.83 -6.99 15.35
CA ALA A 243 -4.28 -8.38 15.34
C ALA A 243 -5.79 -8.49 15.10
N ASP A 244 -6.59 -7.71 15.84
CA ASP A 244 -8.05 -7.67 15.69
C ASP A 244 -8.44 -7.30 14.24
N LEU A 245 -7.78 -6.30 13.65
CA LEU A 245 -8.01 -5.86 12.27
C LEU A 245 -7.59 -6.91 11.23
N PHE A 246 -6.49 -7.64 11.42
CA PHE A 246 -6.10 -8.72 10.51
C PHE A 246 -7.09 -9.88 10.56
N VAL A 247 -7.60 -10.21 11.75
CA VAL A 247 -8.66 -11.22 11.92
C VAL A 247 -9.96 -10.75 11.26
N ASP A 248 -10.32 -9.48 11.40
CA ASP A 248 -11.51 -8.91 10.77
C ASP A 248 -11.37 -8.82 9.24
N ALA A 249 -10.17 -8.54 8.73
CA ALA A 249 -9.87 -8.64 7.30
C ALA A 249 -10.10 -10.07 6.79
N ALA A 250 -9.59 -11.08 7.49
CA ALA A 250 -9.81 -12.48 7.15
C ALA A 250 -11.32 -12.86 7.17
N LYS A 251 -12.08 -12.37 8.15
CA LYS A 251 -13.54 -12.57 8.20
C LYS A 251 -14.24 -11.92 7.00
N ALA A 252 -13.88 -10.68 6.66
CA ALA A 252 -14.46 -9.96 5.53
C ALA A 252 -14.23 -10.69 4.21
N THR A 253 -12.98 -11.13 3.96
CA THR A 253 -12.65 -11.88 2.75
C THR A 253 -13.14 -13.33 2.78
N LYS A 254 -13.69 -13.80 3.91
CA LYS A 254 -14.06 -15.20 4.21
C LYS A 254 -12.87 -16.17 4.10
N LEU A 255 -11.66 -15.71 4.42
CA LEU A 255 -10.47 -16.54 4.57
C LEU A 255 -10.61 -17.45 5.78
N GLN A 256 -10.49 -18.75 5.54
CA GLN A 256 -10.46 -19.76 6.59
C GLN A 256 -9.00 -20.13 6.84
N PHE A 257 -8.56 -20.06 8.09
CA PHE A 257 -7.20 -20.47 8.46
C PHE A 257 -7.14 -21.07 9.87
N GLN A 258 -6.18 -21.97 10.08
CA GLN A 258 -5.88 -22.56 11.38
C GLN A 258 -4.38 -22.90 11.48
N LEU A 259 -3.75 -22.46 12.56
CA LEU A 259 -2.41 -22.89 12.94
C LEU A 259 -2.51 -24.17 13.77
N THR A 260 -1.92 -25.27 13.28
CA THR A 260 -2.02 -26.61 13.91
C THR A 260 -0.73 -27.40 13.75
N GLY A 261 -0.63 -28.56 14.39
CA GLY A 261 0.45 -29.52 14.17
C GLY A 261 0.06 -30.58 13.13
N ALA A 262 0.96 -30.90 12.21
CA ALA A 262 0.83 -32.03 11.30
C ALA A 262 2.11 -32.88 11.33
N LEU A 263 1.98 -34.18 11.09
CA LEU A 263 3.13 -35.08 10.97
C LEU A 263 3.90 -34.73 9.69
N GLY A 264 5.22 -34.58 9.81
CA GLY A 264 6.08 -34.32 8.67
C GLY A 264 7.56 -34.54 8.95
N LYS A 265 8.36 -34.45 7.89
CA LYS A 265 9.82 -34.61 7.90
C LYS A 265 10.51 -33.33 7.44
N ARG A 266 11.68 -33.06 8.03
CA ARG A 266 12.54 -31.91 7.66
C ARG A 266 13.90 -32.32 7.11
N THR A 267 14.26 -33.60 7.20
CA THR A 267 15.54 -34.10 6.72
C THR A 267 15.35 -35.34 5.84
N LYS A 268 16.24 -35.53 4.87
CA LYS A 268 16.17 -36.62 3.89
C LYS A 268 16.32 -38.01 4.54
N PHE A 269 17.02 -38.08 5.67
CA PHE A 269 17.35 -39.33 6.37
C PHE A 269 16.45 -39.63 7.58
N GLN A 270 15.44 -38.78 7.85
CA GLN A 270 14.51 -38.99 8.96
C GLN A 270 13.58 -40.18 8.68
N THR A 271 13.56 -41.15 9.58
CA THR A 271 12.72 -42.36 9.46
C THR A 271 11.29 -42.13 9.98
N GLN A 272 11.16 -41.49 11.15
CA GLN A 272 9.88 -41.24 11.82
C GLN A 272 9.37 -39.82 11.56
N ASP A 273 8.09 -39.67 11.28
CA ASP A 273 7.46 -38.34 11.16
C ASP A 273 7.32 -37.71 12.54
N LEU A 274 7.64 -36.42 12.63
CA LEU A 274 7.46 -35.64 13.85
C LEU A 274 6.37 -34.59 13.63
N THR A 275 5.70 -34.17 14.70
CA THR A 275 4.74 -33.09 14.63
C THR A 275 5.46 -31.78 14.34
N GLN A 276 5.11 -31.14 13.23
CA GLN A 276 5.61 -29.86 12.77
C GLN A 276 4.46 -28.87 12.74
N LEU A 277 4.73 -27.60 13.03
CA LEU A 277 3.73 -26.55 12.94
C LEU A 277 3.38 -26.28 11.47
N VAL A 278 2.09 -26.18 11.15
CA VAL A 278 1.58 -25.91 9.80
C VAL A 278 0.42 -24.93 9.88
N LEU A 279 0.36 -24.02 8.91
CA LEU A 279 -0.78 -23.16 8.71
C LEU A 279 -1.65 -23.76 7.61
N LEU A 280 -2.83 -24.24 7.98
CA LEU A 280 -3.86 -24.66 7.04
C LEU A 280 -4.69 -23.44 6.66
N ALA A 281 -4.82 -23.15 5.37
CA ALA A 281 -5.59 -22.00 4.92
C ALA A 281 -6.29 -22.25 3.59
N LYS A 282 -7.52 -21.73 3.46
CA LYS A 282 -8.37 -21.80 2.28
C LYS A 282 -9.07 -20.46 2.04
N SER A 283 -8.87 -19.90 0.84
CA SER A 283 -9.59 -18.73 0.35
C SER A 283 -11.04 -19.08 -0.03
N ARG A 284 -11.91 -18.07 -0.10
CA ARG A 284 -13.26 -18.20 -0.64
C ARG A 284 -13.24 -18.66 -2.11
N GLU A 285 -14.17 -19.54 -2.48
CA GLU A 285 -14.36 -20.04 -3.85
C GLU A 285 -15.29 -19.10 -4.62
N ASP A 286 -14.74 -18.29 -5.54
CA ASP A 286 -15.51 -17.31 -6.32
C ASP A 286 -15.52 -17.58 -7.83
N GLY A 287 -15.08 -18.77 -8.27
CA GLY A 287 -15.11 -19.18 -9.68
C GLY A 287 -14.15 -18.42 -10.62
N SER A 288 -13.39 -17.45 -10.12
CA SER A 288 -12.34 -16.75 -10.88
C SER A 288 -11.01 -17.51 -10.79
N GLU A 289 -10.92 -18.61 -11.52
CA GLU A 289 -9.66 -19.36 -11.72
C GLU A 289 -8.87 -18.78 -12.90
N ASP A 290 -8.25 -17.62 -12.70
CA ASP A 290 -7.13 -17.26 -13.56
C ASP A 290 -5.87 -17.93 -12.99
N GLU A 291 -5.64 -19.18 -13.38
CA GLU A 291 -4.32 -19.82 -13.38
C GLU A 291 -3.42 -19.20 -14.46
N ALA A 292 -3.34 -17.87 -14.51
CA ALA A 292 -2.32 -17.22 -15.30
C ALA A 292 -0.96 -17.63 -14.70
N LYS A 293 -0.06 -18.17 -15.52
CA LYS A 293 1.35 -18.36 -15.13
C LYS A 293 1.95 -16.99 -14.86
N ILE A 294 1.96 -16.58 -13.60
CA ILE A 294 2.57 -15.31 -13.19
C ILE A 294 4.08 -15.53 -13.15
N ASN A 295 4.82 -14.65 -13.82
CA ASN A 295 6.27 -14.62 -13.75
C ASN A 295 6.69 -14.11 -12.37
N VAL A 296 6.86 -15.03 -11.43
CA VAL A 296 7.33 -14.75 -10.07
C VAL A 296 8.80 -15.16 -9.92
N PRO A 297 9.57 -14.48 -9.05
CA PRO A 297 10.96 -14.85 -8.80
C PRO A 297 11.04 -16.31 -8.36
N GLU A 298 12.05 -17.02 -8.87
CA GLU A 298 12.28 -18.39 -8.45
C GLU A 298 12.74 -18.40 -6.98
N THR A 299 12.16 -19.30 -6.18
CA THR A 299 12.65 -19.52 -4.82
C THR A 299 13.97 -20.28 -4.91
N MET A 300 15.06 -19.64 -4.48
CA MET A 300 16.38 -20.29 -4.45
C MET A 300 16.35 -21.48 -3.50
N GLN A 301 16.66 -22.65 -4.03
CA GLN A 301 16.80 -23.88 -3.23
C GLN A 301 18.14 -23.85 -2.48
N LEU A 302 18.10 -24.25 -1.22
CA LEU A 302 19.29 -24.37 -0.38
C LEU A 302 20.21 -25.51 -0.88
N ASN A 303 19.62 -26.55 -1.48
CA ASN A 303 20.25 -27.77 -1.97
C ASN A 303 21.14 -28.44 -0.90
N ASP A 304 20.67 -28.47 0.35
CA ASP A 304 21.40 -29.08 1.45
C ASP A 304 21.43 -30.61 1.32
N ASP A 305 22.55 -31.25 1.65
CA ASP A 305 22.70 -32.71 1.56
C ASP A 305 21.83 -33.47 2.57
N THR A 306 21.43 -32.81 3.66
CA THR A 306 20.75 -33.41 4.80
C THR A 306 19.31 -32.91 4.98
N LEU A 307 19.06 -31.62 4.78
CA LEU A 307 17.75 -31.00 4.98
C LEU A 307 16.87 -31.11 3.73
N LEU A 308 15.56 -31.13 3.95
CA LEU A 308 14.58 -30.93 2.89
C LEU A 308 14.38 -29.42 2.67
N GLU A 309 14.10 -29.03 1.43
CA GLU A 309 13.82 -27.61 1.08
C GLU A 309 12.57 -27.08 1.78
N GLN A 310 11.58 -27.96 1.95
CA GLN A 310 10.32 -27.70 2.64
C GLN A 310 9.98 -28.90 3.52
N THR A 311 9.20 -28.67 4.56
CA THR A 311 8.68 -29.77 5.38
C THR A 311 7.74 -30.61 4.53
N GLU A 312 8.06 -31.89 4.36
CA GLU A 312 7.17 -32.84 3.71
C GLU A 312 6.16 -33.35 4.73
N TYR A 313 4.90 -32.97 4.58
CA TYR A 313 3.82 -33.38 5.48
C TYR A 313 3.18 -34.68 5.01
N THR A 314 2.75 -35.49 5.97
CA THR A 314 2.03 -36.74 5.72
C THR A 314 0.56 -36.42 5.49
N SER A 315 0.03 -36.81 4.32
CA SER A 315 -1.38 -36.64 4.00
C SER A 315 -2.25 -37.31 5.05
N SER A 316 -3.12 -36.52 5.69
CA SER A 316 -4.06 -37.02 6.68
C SER A 316 -5.36 -36.22 6.64
N THR A 317 -6.48 -36.93 6.49
CA THR A 317 -7.82 -36.33 6.54
C THR A 317 -8.29 -36.09 7.97
N ASP A 318 -7.74 -36.84 8.93
CA ASP A 318 -8.13 -36.81 10.35
C ASP A 318 -7.74 -35.51 11.08
N HIS A 319 -6.83 -34.72 10.49
CA HIS A 319 -6.40 -33.40 10.97
C HIS A 319 -6.73 -32.26 9.98
N SER A 320 -7.65 -32.49 9.05
CA SER A 320 -8.01 -31.50 8.04
C SER A 320 -8.89 -30.39 8.63
N PHE A 321 -8.38 -29.16 8.65
CA PHE A 321 -9.22 -27.98 8.83
C PHE A 321 -9.94 -27.71 7.53
N THR A 322 -11.28 -27.69 7.53
CA THR A 322 -12.10 -27.34 6.34
C THR A 322 -11.83 -28.24 5.11
N GLY A 323 -11.38 -29.48 5.32
CA GLY A 323 -11.03 -30.42 4.25
C GLY A 323 -9.71 -30.12 3.54
N VAL A 324 -8.85 -29.27 4.10
CA VAL A 324 -7.53 -28.95 3.55
C VAL A 324 -6.49 -29.99 4.03
N ASP A 325 -5.83 -30.65 3.08
CA ASP A 325 -4.71 -31.56 3.35
C ASP A 325 -3.42 -30.75 3.60
N PRO A 326 -2.72 -30.94 4.74
CA PRO A 326 -1.42 -30.31 4.99
C PRO A 326 -0.40 -30.49 3.86
N ALA A 327 -0.41 -31.63 3.17
CA ALA A 327 0.53 -31.96 2.10
C ALA A 327 0.15 -31.36 0.74
N ASN A 328 -1.13 -31.01 0.54
CA ASN A 328 -1.64 -30.53 -0.75
C ASN A 328 -2.69 -29.43 -0.55
N GLN A 329 -2.23 -28.25 -0.13
CA GLN A 329 -3.09 -27.11 0.14
C GLN A 329 -3.39 -26.33 -1.16
N PRO A 330 -4.62 -25.80 -1.36
CA PRO A 330 -4.97 -25.04 -2.55
C PRO A 330 -4.22 -23.70 -2.63
N ALA A 331 -4.13 -23.06 -3.78
CA ALA A 331 -3.56 -21.71 -3.85
C ALA A 331 -4.48 -20.66 -3.19
N LEU A 332 -3.87 -19.64 -2.58
CA LEU A 332 -4.58 -18.53 -1.90
C LEU A 332 -4.69 -17.31 -2.81
N ARG A 333 -5.74 -16.52 -2.63
CA ARG A 333 -5.86 -15.20 -3.29
C ARG A 333 -4.77 -14.24 -2.77
N PRO A 334 -4.25 -13.32 -3.61
CA PRO A 334 -3.21 -12.38 -3.17
C PRO A 334 -3.57 -11.55 -1.94
N LEU A 335 -4.84 -11.10 -1.81
CA LEU A 335 -5.29 -10.36 -0.62
C LEU A 335 -5.21 -11.22 0.64
N ASP A 336 -5.64 -12.48 0.56
CA ASP A 336 -5.58 -13.43 1.67
C ASP A 336 -4.12 -13.77 2.04
N GLN A 337 -3.22 -13.86 1.05
CA GLN A 337 -1.77 -13.98 1.29
C GLN A 337 -1.24 -12.77 2.07
N CYS A 338 -1.62 -11.55 1.70
CA CYS A 338 -1.22 -10.34 2.44
C CYS A 338 -1.75 -10.33 3.87
N ILE A 339 -2.98 -10.79 4.11
CA ILE A 339 -3.57 -10.90 5.45
C ILE A 339 -2.75 -11.86 6.33
N LEU A 340 -2.37 -13.03 5.78
CA LEU A 340 -1.52 -13.98 6.50
C LEU A 340 -0.12 -13.42 6.79
N LEU A 341 0.47 -12.65 5.86
CA LEU A 341 1.73 -11.95 6.12
C LEU A 341 1.57 -10.86 7.18
N GLY A 342 0.45 -10.15 7.22
CA GLY A 342 0.12 -9.19 8.29
C GLY A 342 0.06 -9.86 9.67
N MET A 343 -0.61 -11.01 9.77
CA MET A 343 -0.63 -11.83 10.99
C MET A 343 0.78 -12.30 11.39
N CYS A 344 1.59 -12.73 10.42
CA CYS A 344 2.99 -13.11 10.62
C CYS A 344 3.83 -11.95 11.19
N LEU A 345 3.68 -10.75 10.64
CA LEU A 345 4.34 -9.54 11.13
C LEU A 345 3.92 -9.20 12.57
N ASN A 346 2.67 -9.44 12.93
CA ASN A 346 2.18 -9.21 14.28
C ASN A 346 2.81 -10.17 15.30
N VAL A 347 2.93 -11.47 14.95
CA VAL A 347 3.63 -12.47 15.78
C VAL A 347 5.05 -11.99 16.12
N ARG A 348 5.75 -11.39 15.14
CA ARG A 348 7.10 -10.85 15.33
C ARG A 348 7.15 -9.75 16.39
N ASN A 349 6.20 -8.83 16.40
CA ASN A 349 6.20 -7.71 17.35
C ASN A 349 5.79 -8.16 18.76
N THR A 350 4.89 -9.14 18.87
CA THR A 350 4.37 -9.59 20.17
C THR A 350 5.23 -10.64 20.88
N SER A 351 6.26 -11.16 20.22
CA SER A 351 7.09 -12.24 20.73
C SER A 351 8.56 -11.83 20.85
N PRO A 352 9.29 -12.28 21.89
CA PRO A 352 10.72 -12.03 22.01
C PRO A 352 11.50 -12.55 20.79
N LEU A 353 12.64 -11.93 20.48
CA LEU A 353 13.58 -12.42 19.45
C LEU A 353 14.28 -13.70 19.93
N HIS A 354 13.59 -14.83 19.80
CA HIS A 354 14.05 -16.17 20.12
C HIS A 354 13.56 -17.17 19.07
N GLY A 355 14.20 -18.34 18.97
CA GLY A 355 13.88 -19.35 17.96
C GLY A 355 12.41 -19.81 17.93
N LEU A 356 11.68 -19.69 19.04
CA LEU A 356 10.23 -19.98 19.09
C LEU A 356 9.42 -19.05 18.19
N THR A 357 9.81 -17.78 18.07
CA THR A 357 9.14 -16.80 17.20
C THR A 357 9.35 -17.17 15.73
N SER A 358 10.57 -17.58 15.37
CA SER A 358 10.88 -18.08 14.03
C SER A 358 10.03 -19.31 13.68
N GLU A 359 9.91 -20.27 14.60
CA GLU A 359 9.06 -21.46 14.40
C GLU A 359 7.56 -21.11 14.31
N GLN A 360 7.09 -20.05 14.99
CA GLN A 360 5.70 -19.59 14.88
C GLN A 360 5.41 -18.82 13.59
N MET A 361 6.39 -18.08 13.07
CA MET A 361 6.25 -17.27 11.87
C MET A 361 6.40 -18.09 10.58
N MET A 362 7.29 -19.08 10.57
CA MET A 362 7.62 -19.87 9.38
C MET A 362 6.39 -20.52 8.71
N PRO A 363 5.39 -21.07 9.42
CA PRO A 363 4.18 -21.62 8.79
C PRO A 363 3.41 -20.62 7.93
N TYR A 364 3.34 -19.34 8.33
CA TYR A 364 2.68 -18.29 7.55
C TYR A 364 3.46 -17.99 6.26
N ILE A 365 4.77 -17.88 6.37
CA ILE A 365 5.66 -17.58 5.24
C ILE A 365 5.66 -18.74 4.24
N SER A 366 5.89 -19.97 4.71
CA SER A 366 5.84 -21.18 3.88
C SER A 366 4.51 -21.32 3.17
N ARG A 367 3.40 -20.98 3.85
CA ARG A 367 2.06 -21.05 3.24
C ARG A 367 1.92 -20.10 2.05
N VAL A 368 2.45 -18.89 2.13
CA VAL A 368 2.42 -17.90 1.05
C VAL A 368 3.41 -18.24 -0.07
N VAL A 369 4.61 -18.72 0.28
CA VAL A 369 5.66 -19.10 -0.67
C VAL A 369 5.27 -20.32 -1.51
N SER A 370 4.49 -21.26 -0.96
CA SER A 370 4.09 -22.51 -1.65
C SER A 370 3.32 -22.30 -2.96
N HIS A 371 2.51 -21.24 -3.05
CA HIS A 371 1.62 -20.98 -4.20
C HIS A 371 1.63 -19.50 -4.56
N PRO A 372 2.72 -19.01 -5.18
CA PRO A 372 2.85 -17.59 -5.48
C PRO A 372 1.83 -17.15 -6.54
N ARG A 373 1.02 -16.14 -6.20
CA ARG A 373 0.01 -15.55 -7.09
C ARG A 373 0.20 -14.05 -7.35
N ASN A 374 1.24 -13.44 -6.79
CA ASN A 374 1.58 -12.06 -7.04
C ASN A 374 3.06 -11.84 -6.77
N TRP A 375 3.74 -11.14 -7.69
CA TRP A 375 5.18 -10.89 -7.60
C TRP A 375 5.55 -10.15 -6.31
N SER A 376 4.88 -9.04 -5.99
CA SER A 376 5.21 -8.21 -4.82
C SER A 376 4.96 -8.95 -3.50
N VAL A 377 3.85 -9.70 -3.42
CA VAL A 377 3.52 -10.50 -2.23
C VAL A 377 4.54 -11.63 -2.04
N HIS A 378 4.93 -12.30 -3.11
CA HIS A 378 5.94 -13.36 -3.05
C HIS A 378 7.31 -12.81 -2.64
N THR A 379 7.75 -11.69 -3.24
CA THR A 379 9.01 -11.02 -2.88
C THR A 379 9.02 -10.61 -1.41
N MET A 380 7.91 -10.08 -0.88
CA MET A 380 7.80 -9.76 0.54
C MET A 380 7.89 -11.00 1.43
N ALA A 381 7.24 -12.11 1.05
CA ALA A 381 7.33 -13.37 1.78
C ALA A 381 8.77 -13.92 1.79
N LEU A 382 9.47 -13.88 0.66
CA LEU A 382 10.88 -14.26 0.56
C LEU A 382 11.79 -13.36 1.40
N LEU A 383 11.55 -12.05 1.41
CA LEU A 383 12.29 -11.11 2.25
C LEU A 383 12.08 -11.41 3.75
N LEU A 384 10.86 -11.71 4.17
CA LEU A 384 10.56 -12.11 5.55
C LEU A 384 11.25 -13.44 5.90
N ARG A 385 11.24 -14.41 4.98
CA ARG A 385 11.96 -15.67 5.14
C ARG A 385 13.46 -15.44 5.36
N ALA A 386 14.10 -14.68 4.45
CA ALA A 386 15.53 -14.40 4.52
C ALA A 386 15.92 -13.69 5.83
N ARG A 387 15.09 -12.74 6.30
CA ARG A 387 15.30 -12.07 7.59
C ARG A 387 15.21 -13.04 8.77
N LEU A 388 14.25 -13.96 8.76
CA LEU A 388 14.11 -14.98 9.82
C LEU A 388 15.23 -16.02 9.81
N GLU A 389 15.76 -16.36 8.64
CA GLU A 389 16.85 -17.33 8.49
C GLU A 389 18.23 -16.71 8.73
N SER A 390 18.35 -15.37 8.68
CA SER A 390 19.61 -14.66 8.93
C SER A 390 20.04 -14.62 10.40
N THR A 391 19.11 -14.89 11.32
CA THR A 391 19.33 -14.93 12.78
C THR A 391 19.65 -16.34 13.24
#